data_AF-A0A3M0YUS0-F1
#
_entry.id   AF-A0A3M0YUS0-F1
#
_cell.length_a   1.000
_cell.length_b   1.000
_cell.length_c   1.000
_cell.angle_alpha   90.00
_cell.angle_beta   90.00
_cell.angle_gamma   90.00
#
_symmetry.space_group_name_H-M   'P 1'
#
loop_
_entity.id
_entity.type
_entity.pdbx_description
1 polymer ?
#
loop_
_entity_poly.entity_id
_entity_poly.type
_entity_poly.pdbx_seq_one_letter_code
_entity_poly.pdbx_strand_id
1 'polypeptide(L)'
;FYISGSTGVLMTRCYSEEGRHDFVMGARTTGPNVFLKCSVPRGGNAEPHHRWTVGTLWDNITMPNGGACCSFNRGDSGTGHGWAGANSVFWNCNASAIVVFDPETRGENNFAIGYTGKLQKEYNTGTLYYANTRAGYWGTPKEGRYYGYAAMGSGHIESPDKPANPESLFIQQLIDRIGKAKAMAILE
;
A
#
# COMPACT_ATOMS: atom_id res chain seq x y z
N PHE A 1 1.95 -3.14 13.40
CA PHE A 1 0.53 -2.78 13.61
C PHE A 1 -0.36 -3.62 12.70
N TYR A 2 -1.48 -4.10 13.22
CA TYR A 2 -2.35 -5.07 12.52
C TYR A 2 -3.82 -4.70 12.70
N ILE A 3 -4.55 -4.56 11.59
CA ILE A 3 -6.01 -4.35 11.58
C ILE A 3 -6.64 -5.62 11.02
N SER A 4 -7.54 -6.26 11.78
CA SER A 4 -8.21 -7.49 11.35
C SER A 4 -9.62 -7.57 11.92
N GLY A 5 -10.60 -7.89 11.08
CA GLY A 5 -11.99 -8.04 11.51
C GLY A 5 -12.69 -6.75 11.91
N SER A 6 -12.16 -5.59 11.52
CA SER A 6 -12.66 -4.26 11.88
C SER A 6 -12.79 -3.35 10.64
N THR A 7 -13.63 -2.31 10.76
CA THR A 7 -13.81 -1.24 9.78
C THR A 7 -13.86 0.12 10.50
N GLY A 8 -13.53 1.21 9.81
CA GLY A 8 -13.51 2.56 10.36
C GLY A 8 -12.29 2.85 11.24
N VAL A 9 -11.20 2.09 11.08
CA VAL A 9 -9.99 2.24 11.89
C VAL A 9 -9.08 3.30 11.30
N LEU A 10 -8.64 4.25 12.12
CA LEU A 10 -7.58 5.21 11.81
C LEU A 10 -6.35 4.89 12.67
N MET A 11 -5.25 4.54 12.03
CA MET A 11 -3.92 4.50 12.64
C MET A 11 -3.13 5.70 12.13
N THR A 12 -2.76 6.62 13.03
CA THR A 12 -2.11 7.88 12.65
C THR A 12 -0.79 8.05 13.39
N ARG A 13 0.24 8.55 12.69
CA ARG A 13 1.56 8.88 13.25
C ARG A 13 2.21 7.72 14.02
N CYS A 14 1.96 6.48 13.57
CA CYS A 14 2.56 5.29 14.16
C CYS A 14 3.99 5.10 13.66
N TYR A 15 4.88 4.68 14.56
CA TYR A 15 6.26 4.29 14.26
C TYR A 15 6.42 2.78 14.46
N SER A 16 6.98 2.08 13.48
CA SER A 16 7.32 0.65 13.57
C SER A 16 8.75 0.44 13.07
N GLU A 17 9.46 -0.52 13.63
CA GLU A 17 10.82 -0.86 13.19
C GLU A 17 11.09 -2.35 13.34
N GLU A 18 11.93 -2.89 12.45
CA GLU A 18 12.41 -4.29 12.46
C GLU A 18 11.30 -5.35 12.33
N GLY A 19 10.09 -4.94 11.96
CA GLY A 19 9.00 -5.86 11.67
C GLY A 19 9.26 -6.67 10.42
N ARG A 20 8.72 -7.90 10.36
CA ARG A 20 8.59 -8.63 9.07
C ARG A 20 7.52 -7.97 8.19
N HIS A 21 6.48 -7.45 8.85
CA HIS A 21 5.37 -6.70 8.27
C HIS A 21 4.96 -5.63 9.28
N ASP A 22 5.16 -4.36 8.96
CA ASP A 22 5.10 -3.26 9.93
C ASP A 22 3.71 -2.64 10.03
N PHE A 23 3.01 -2.48 8.90
CA PHE A 23 1.63 -2.01 8.85
C PHE A 23 0.79 -2.96 8.01
N VAL A 24 -0.17 -3.63 8.65
CA VAL A 24 -0.74 -4.84 8.08
C VAL A 24 -2.26 -4.84 8.14
N MET A 25 -2.89 -5.12 7.01
CA MET A 25 -4.31 -5.51 6.96
C MET A 25 -4.45 -7.03 6.93
N GLY A 26 -5.30 -7.55 7.82
CA GLY A 26 -5.59 -8.97 8.00
C GLY A 26 -6.59 -9.53 7.01
N ALA A 27 -6.75 -10.85 7.07
CA ALA A 27 -7.62 -11.59 6.17
C ALA A 27 -9.07 -11.09 6.14
N ARG A 28 -9.58 -10.85 4.92
CA ARG A 28 -10.97 -10.47 4.65
C ARG A 28 -11.42 -9.24 5.44
N THR A 29 -10.50 -8.32 5.69
CA THR A 29 -10.79 -7.08 6.43
C THR A 29 -11.39 -6.05 5.47
N THR A 30 -12.52 -5.47 5.85
CA THR A 30 -13.23 -4.49 5.05
C THR A 30 -12.95 -3.06 5.51
N GLY A 31 -12.76 -2.17 4.54
CA GLY A 31 -12.62 -0.74 4.75
C GLY A 31 -13.93 -0.02 5.07
N PRO A 32 -13.87 1.31 5.21
CA PRO A 32 -12.67 2.14 5.09
C PRO A 32 -11.73 1.96 6.29
N ASN A 33 -10.43 1.77 6.03
CA ASN A 33 -9.38 1.79 7.06
C ASN A 33 -8.22 2.67 6.56
N VAL A 34 -7.56 3.36 7.49
CA VAL A 34 -6.54 4.36 7.15
C VAL A 34 -5.29 4.17 7.98
N PHE A 35 -4.14 4.12 7.31
CA PHE A 35 -2.84 4.39 7.90
C PHE A 35 -2.37 5.77 7.44
N LEU A 36 -2.23 6.71 8.37
CA LEU A 36 -1.95 8.13 8.09
C LEU A 36 -0.61 8.55 8.70
N LYS A 37 0.32 9.04 7.88
CA LYS A 37 1.62 9.58 8.32
C LYS A 37 2.42 8.62 9.21
N CYS A 38 2.36 7.33 8.88
CA CYS A 38 3.09 6.30 9.62
C CYS A 38 4.48 6.06 9.02
N SER A 39 5.44 5.62 9.84
CA SER A 39 6.83 5.47 9.41
C SER A 39 7.46 4.12 9.78
N VAL A 40 8.33 3.64 8.88
CA VAL A 40 9.17 2.44 9.05
C VAL A 40 10.59 2.77 8.58
N PRO A 41 11.50 3.24 9.46
CA PRO A 41 12.85 3.60 9.03
C PRO A 41 13.66 2.37 8.60
N ARG A 42 13.41 1.21 9.21
CA ARG A 42 13.97 -0.10 8.86
C ARG A 42 12.93 -1.17 9.20
N GLY A 43 12.74 -2.17 8.34
CA GLY A 43 11.73 -3.20 8.55
C GLY A 43 11.21 -3.79 7.24
N GLY A 44 10.04 -4.39 7.32
CA GLY A 44 9.35 -5.07 6.23
C GLY A 44 8.29 -4.19 5.60
N ASN A 45 7.17 -4.82 5.21
CA ASN A 45 6.19 -4.20 4.32
C ASN A 45 5.08 -3.45 5.05
N ALA A 46 4.50 -2.46 4.36
CA ALA A 46 3.19 -1.89 4.64
C ALA A 46 2.19 -2.42 3.58
N GLU A 47 1.29 -3.32 3.98
CA GLU A 47 0.54 -4.15 3.03
C GLU A 47 -0.76 -4.74 3.60
N PRO A 48 -1.76 -5.04 2.75
CA PRO A 48 -2.64 -6.16 3.05
C PRO A 48 -1.85 -7.47 2.90
N HIS A 49 -2.01 -8.38 3.86
CA HIS A 49 -1.15 -9.55 3.95
C HIS A 49 -1.66 -10.74 3.13
N HIS A 50 -2.95 -11.06 3.26
CA HIS A 50 -3.56 -12.24 2.67
C HIS A 50 -5.08 -12.15 2.62
N ARG A 51 -5.70 -12.97 1.74
CA ARG A 51 -7.15 -13.22 1.71
C ARG A 51 -8.01 -11.94 1.55
N TRP A 52 -7.74 -11.14 0.53
CA TRP A 52 -8.67 -10.12 0.02
C TRP A 52 -9.14 -9.03 1.00
N THR A 53 -8.22 -8.16 1.44
CA THR A 53 -8.60 -6.90 2.11
C THR A 53 -9.11 -5.88 1.08
N VAL A 54 -10.09 -5.06 1.45
CA VAL A 54 -10.59 -3.97 0.59
C VAL A 54 -10.65 -2.62 1.29
N GLY A 55 -10.48 -1.53 0.53
CA GLY A 55 -10.82 -0.18 0.99
C GLY A 55 -9.83 0.41 2.00
N THR A 56 -8.53 0.14 1.83
CA THR A 56 -7.49 0.72 2.68
C THR A 56 -6.84 1.93 2.01
N LEU A 57 -6.77 3.04 2.75
CA LEU A 57 -5.98 4.20 2.39
C LEU A 57 -4.66 4.19 3.17
N TRP A 58 -3.56 4.16 2.43
CA TRP A 58 -2.20 4.33 2.92
C TRP A 58 -1.77 5.74 2.54
N ASP A 59 -1.79 6.67 3.49
CA ASP A 59 -1.60 8.09 3.24
C ASP A 59 -0.32 8.58 3.92
N ASN A 60 0.64 9.05 3.12
CA ASN A 60 1.94 9.54 3.59
C ASN A 60 2.75 8.51 4.42
N ILE A 61 2.78 7.25 3.97
CA ILE A 61 3.66 6.24 4.59
C ILE A 61 5.11 6.55 4.23
N THR A 62 6.00 6.62 5.22
CA THR A 62 7.43 6.91 5.02
C THR A 62 8.30 5.71 5.44
N MET A 63 8.86 5.02 4.46
CA MET A 63 9.69 3.83 4.64
C MET A 63 10.82 3.70 3.59
N PRO A 64 11.70 4.69 3.42
CA PRO A 64 12.70 4.74 2.35
C PRO A 64 13.77 3.63 2.42
N ASN A 65 13.94 3.00 3.59
CA ASN A 65 14.82 1.85 3.80
C ASN A 65 14.08 0.63 4.41
N GLY A 66 12.74 0.62 4.35
CA GLY A 66 11.93 -0.54 4.72
C GLY A 66 11.76 -1.53 3.57
N GLY A 67 10.77 -2.42 3.69
CA GLY A 67 10.40 -3.40 2.66
C GLY A 67 9.74 -2.76 1.44
N ALA A 68 8.41 -2.72 1.39
CA ALA A 68 7.65 -2.03 0.34
C ALA A 68 6.28 -1.60 0.86
N CYS A 69 5.72 -0.54 0.27
CA CYS A 69 4.28 -0.33 0.30
C CYS A 69 3.67 -1.15 -0.84
N CYS A 70 2.82 -2.12 -0.55
CA CYS A 70 2.39 -3.03 -1.60
C CYS A 70 1.01 -3.65 -1.42
N SER A 71 0.33 -3.90 -2.54
CA SER A 71 -0.90 -4.67 -2.65
C SER A 71 -0.86 -5.47 -3.96
N PHE A 72 -0.63 -6.78 -3.85
CA PHE A 72 -0.41 -7.65 -5.01
C PHE A 72 -0.79 -9.10 -4.74
N ASN A 73 -0.79 -9.90 -5.81
CA ASN A 73 -0.97 -11.34 -5.74
C ASN A 73 0.33 -12.04 -5.37
N ARG A 74 0.37 -12.69 -4.21
CA ARG A 74 1.52 -13.46 -3.70
C ARG A 74 1.52 -14.92 -4.18
N GLY A 75 0.60 -15.29 -5.07
CA GLY A 75 0.46 -16.63 -5.62
C GLY A 75 0.19 -17.67 -4.53
N ASP A 76 0.91 -18.78 -4.60
CA ASP A 76 0.85 -19.92 -3.67
C ASP A 76 1.68 -19.72 -2.39
N SER A 77 2.17 -18.50 -2.12
CA SER A 77 2.91 -18.24 -0.88
C SER A 77 2.05 -18.57 0.32
N GLY A 78 2.50 -19.50 1.17
CA GLY A 78 1.86 -19.89 2.43
C GLY A 78 0.36 -20.22 2.37
N THR A 79 -0.29 -20.24 3.53
CA THR A 79 -1.70 -20.64 3.64
C THR A 79 -2.64 -19.47 3.31
N GLY A 80 -2.96 -19.34 2.02
CA GLY A 80 -4.00 -18.44 1.52
C GLY A 80 -3.57 -17.00 1.24
N HIS A 81 -2.30 -16.75 0.87
CA HIS A 81 -1.89 -15.38 0.54
C HIS A 81 -2.59 -14.88 -0.72
N GLY A 82 -2.41 -15.55 -1.88
CA GLY A 82 -3.06 -15.21 -3.14
C GLY A 82 -3.11 -13.69 -3.36
N TRP A 83 -4.23 -13.21 -3.87
CA TRP A 83 -4.57 -11.79 -3.82
C TRP A 83 -4.75 -11.31 -2.38
N ALA A 84 -3.84 -10.45 -1.95
CA ALA A 84 -3.90 -9.94 -0.58
C ALA A 84 -4.90 -8.80 -0.40
N GLY A 85 -5.09 -7.96 -1.42
CA GLY A 85 -6.08 -6.89 -1.35
C GLY A 85 -6.41 -6.24 -2.69
N ALA A 86 -7.50 -5.49 -2.66
CA ALA A 86 -8.11 -4.76 -3.75
C ALA A 86 -8.60 -3.39 -3.25
N ASN A 87 -8.91 -2.45 -4.14
CA ASN A 87 -9.47 -1.15 -3.76
C ASN A 87 -8.61 -0.41 -2.71
N SER A 88 -7.28 -0.59 -2.78
CA SER A 88 -6.31 0.06 -1.89
C SER A 88 -5.69 1.25 -2.60
N VAL A 89 -5.54 2.36 -1.87
CA VAL A 89 -4.92 3.58 -2.38
C VAL A 89 -3.67 3.87 -1.58
N PHE A 90 -2.52 3.90 -2.25
CA PHE A 90 -1.27 4.44 -1.73
C PHE A 90 -1.14 5.88 -2.22
N TRP A 91 -1.22 6.83 -1.30
CA TRP A 91 -1.25 8.26 -1.58
C TRP A 91 -0.04 8.95 -0.95
N ASN A 92 0.76 9.64 -1.76
CA ASN A 92 1.96 10.37 -1.32
C ASN A 92 2.91 9.54 -0.44
N CYS A 93 3.01 8.24 -0.70
CA CYS A 93 3.91 7.36 0.03
C CYS A 93 5.37 7.52 -0.45
N ASN A 94 6.29 7.53 0.50
CA ASN A 94 7.73 7.48 0.25
C ASN A 94 8.25 6.11 0.70
N ALA A 95 8.60 5.23 -0.23
CA ALA A 95 9.06 3.89 0.10
C ALA A 95 10.23 3.44 -0.78
N SER A 96 11.00 2.48 -0.29
CA SER A 96 12.02 1.78 -1.09
C SER A 96 11.45 1.12 -2.36
N ALA A 97 10.19 0.70 -2.32
CA ALA A 97 9.41 0.25 -3.47
C ALA A 97 7.89 0.44 -3.23
N ILE A 98 7.15 0.70 -4.30
CA ILE A 98 5.68 0.64 -4.35
C ILE A 98 5.28 -0.50 -5.29
N VAL A 99 4.42 -1.42 -4.86
CA VAL A 99 4.00 -2.55 -5.71
C VAL A 99 2.48 -2.67 -5.70
N VAL A 100 1.83 -2.30 -6.79
CA VAL A 100 0.36 -2.32 -6.90
C VAL A 100 -0.07 -3.12 -8.13
N PHE A 101 -0.87 -4.16 -7.89
CA PHE A 101 -1.45 -4.98 -8.96
C PHE A 101 -2.97 -4.92 -8.86
N ASP A 102 -3.62 -4.83 -10.01
CA ASP A 102 -5.08 -4.88 -10.08
C ASP A 102 -5.54 -6.33 -10.16
N PRO A 103 -6.44 -6.76 -9.25
CA PRO A 103 -7.15 -8.04 -9.37
C PRO A 103 -7.81 -8.22 -10.74
N GLU A 104 -8.04 -9.46 -11.14
CA GLU A 104 -8.76 -9.77 -12.40
C GLU A 104 -10.27 -9.52 -12.29
N THR A 105 -10.77 -9.31 -11.08
CA THR A 105 -12.18 -9.02 -10.81
C THR A 105 -12.55 -7.63 -11.30
N ARG A 106 -13.62 -7.55 -12.09
CA ARG A 106 -14.10 -6.29 -12.66
C ARG A 106 -14.48 -5.29 -11.57
N GLY A 107 -13.92 -4.08 -11.64
CA GLY A 107 -14.23 -2.97 -10.73
C GLY A 107 -13.37 -2.93 -9.47
N GLU A 108 -12.43 -3.86 -9.32
CA GLU A 108 -11.49 -3.90 -8.20
C GLU A 108 -10.11 -3.43 -8.66
N ASN A 109 -9.64 -2.31 -8.12
CA ASN A 109 -8.39 -1.68 -8.57
C ASN A 109 -7.54 -1.22 -7.39
N ASN A 110 -6.23 -1.29 -7.51
CA ASN A 110 -5.26 -0.75 -6.57
C ASN A 110 -4.55 0.45 -7.21
N PHE A 111 -4.25 1.45 -6.39
CA PHE A 111 -3.76 2.75 -6.86
C PHE A 111 -2.47 3.13 -6.14
N ALA A 112 -1.51 3.66 -6.90
CA ALA A 112 -0.37 4.38 -6.38
C ALA A 112 -0.37 5.79 -7.01
N ILE A 113 -0.70 6.80 -6.22
CA ILE A 113 -0.88 8.18 -6.70
C ILE A 113 -0.02 9.11 -5.86
N GLY A 114 0.96 9.74 -6.51
CA GLY A 114 1.96 10.53 -5.83
C GLY A 114 2.84 9.64 -4.97
N TYR A 115 4.08 9.43 -5.37
CA TYR A 115 4.99 8.62 -4.57
C TYR A 115 6.42 8.98 -4.88
N THR A 116 7.30 8.70 -3.92
CA THR A 116 8.73 8.82 -4.09
C THR A 116 9.42 7.56 -3.60
N GLY A 117 10.62 7.28 -4.10
CA GLY A 117 11.36 6.10 -3.71
C GLY A 117 12.66 5.92 -4.46
N LYS A 118 13.40 4.88 -4.10
CA LYS A 118 14.60 4.49 -4.84
C LYS A 118 14.20 3.68 -6.07
N LEU A 119 14.79 4.00 -7.20
CA LEU A 119 14.61 3.28 -8.45
C LEU A 119 15.17 1.85 -8.30
N GLN A 120 14.33 0.83 -8.42
CA GLN A 120 14.69 -0.58 -8.22
C GLN A 120 14.99 -1.25 -9.57
N LYS A 121 16.25 -1.28 -9.98
CA LYS A 121 16.65 -1.87 -11.28
C LYS A 121 16.66 -3.39 -11.32
N GLU A 122 16.51 -4.06 -10.16
CA GLU A 122 16.70 -5.51 -10.02
C GLU A 122 15.66 -6.15 -9.09
N TYR A 123 15.42 -7.44 -9.28
CA TYR A 123 14.45 -8.27 -8.54
C TYR A 123 14.89 -8.67 -7.11
N ASN A 124 15.87 -8.00 -6.49
CA ASN A 124 16.56 -8.57 -5.34
C ASN A 124 15.82 -8.44 -3.99
N THR A 125 14.74 -7.65 -3.92
CA THR A 125 13.96 -7.54 -2.69
C THR A 125 12.85 -8.58 -2.68
N GLY A 126 12.62 -9.21 -1.53
CA GLY A 126 11.67 -10.33 -1.42
C GLY A 126 10.29 -10.01 -2.00
N THR A 127 9.74 -8.83 -1.72
CA THR A 127 8.43 -8.38 -2.25
C THR A 127 8.42 -8.29 -3.77
N LEU A 128 9.46 -7.71 -4.38
CA LEU A 128 9.58 -7.60 -5.83
C LEU A 128 9.79 -8.98 -6.47
N TYR A 129 10.57 -9.85 -5.84
CA TYR A 129 10.73 -11.23 -6.29
C TYR A 129 9.37 -11.94 -6.33
N TYR A 130 8.58 -11.89 -5.26
CA TYR A 130 7.25 -12.52 -5.22
C TYR A 130 6.30 -11.92 -6.26
N ALA A 131 6.24 -10.60 -6.36
CA ALA A 131 5.37 -9.92 -7.31
C ALA A 131 5.70 -10.28 -8.77
N ASN A 132 6.97 -10.51 -9.10
CA ASN A 132 7.37 -10.82 -10.48
C ASN A 132 7.37 -12.32 -10.79
N THR A 133 7.74 -13.17 -9.84
CA THR A 133 7.88 -14.62 -10.09
C THR A 133 6.64 -15.43 -9.75
N ARG A 134 5.80 -14.96 -8.80
CA ARG A 134 4.63 -15.71 -8.34
C ARG A 134 3.30 -15.15 -8.82
N ALA A 135 3.24 -13.90 -9.23
CA ALA A 135 2.03 -13.33 -9.83
C ALA A 135 1.64 -13.99 -11.17
N GLY A 136 2.52 -14.79 -11.80
CA GLY A 136 2.22 -15.58 -13.01
C GLY A 136 2.04 -17.09 -12.79
N TYR A 137 2.19 -17.60 -11.56
CA TYR A 137 2.33 -19.04 -11.29
C TYR A 137 1.06 -19.87 -11.60
N TRP A 138 -0.11 -19.24 -11.75
CA TRP A 138 -1.38 -19.90 -12.03
C TRP A 138 -2.10 -19.39 -13.29
N GLY A 139 -1.35 -18.82 -14.25
CA GLY A 139 -1.97 -18.16 -15.40
C GLY A 139 -2.71 -16.86 -15.04
N THR A 140 -2.40 -16.31 -13.86
CA THR A 140 -2.85 -14.99 -13.45
C THR A 140 -2.22 -13.94 -14.37
N PRO A 141 -3.00 -13.08 -15.05
CA PRO A 141 -2.62 -12.53 -16.36
C PRO A 141 -1.64 -11.36 -16.31
N LYS A 142 -1.04 -11.06 -15.15
CA LYS A 142 -0.35 -9.79 -14.95
C LYS A 142 1.05 -10.04 -14.41
N GLU A 143 2.00 -10.05 -15.33
CA GLU A 143 3.41 -9.90 -15.00
C GLU A 143 3.66 -8.51 -14.42
N GLY A 144 4.52 -8.41 -13.40
CA GLY A 144 4.94 -7.12 -12.88
C GLY A 144 5.72 -6.36 -13.95
N ARG A 145 5.16 -5.24 -14.41
CA ARG A 145 5.87 -4.33 -15.31
C ARG A 145 6.69 -3.35 -14.50
N TYR A 146 7.98 -3.28 -14.82
CA TYR A 146 8.86 -2.23 -14.34
C TYR A 146 8.78 -1.04 -15.29
N TYR A 147 8.55 0.15 -14.75
CA TYR A 147 8.30 1.35 -15.55
C TYR A 147 9.42 2.39 -15.42
N GLY A 148 10.54 2.06 -14.77
CA GLY A 148 11.67 2.97 -14.59
C GLY A 148 11.56 3.90 -13.37
N TYR A 149 10.71 3.57 -12.40
CA TYR A 149 10.53 4.32 -11.15
C TYR A 149 10.29 3.36 -9.96
N ALA A 150 10.15 3.89 -8.75
CA ALA A 150 10.01 3.08 -7.52
C ALA A 150 8.71 2.23 -7.46
N ALA A 151 7.73 2.52 -8.32
CA ALA A 151 6.50 1.74 -8.46
C ALA A 151 6.54 0.69 -9.58
N MET A 152 5.82 -0.42 -9.38
CA MET A 152 5.59 -1.43 -10.41
C MET A 152 4.24 -2.14 -10.25
N GLY A 153 3.89 -2.88 -11.30
CA GLY A 153 2.73 -3.75 -11.33
C GLY A 153 1.72 -3.33 -12.38
N SER A 154 0.47 -3.71 -12.15
CA SER A 154 -0.62 -3.52 -13.12
C SER A 154 -1.75 -2.63 -12.61
N GLY A 155 -1.61 -2.12 -11.38
CA GLY A 155 -2.53 -1.13 -10.83
C GLY A 155 -2.38 0.23 -11.47
N HIS A 156 -3.27 1.15 -11.11
CA HIS A 156 -3.20 2.54 -11.53
C HIS A 156 -1.99 3.22 -10.89
N ILE A 157 -1.12 3.79 -11.72
CA ILE A 157 0.08 4.51 -11.27
C ILE A 157 0.02 5.94 -11.82
N GLU A 158 0.16 6.92 -10.94
CA GLU A 158 0.07 8.33 -11.27
C GLU A 158 1.08 9.17 -10.46
N SER A 159 1.60 10.24 -11.07
CA SER A 159 2.58 11.14 -10.45
C SER A 159 3.82 10.42 -9.91
N PRO A 160 4.58 9.70 -10.77
CA PRO A 160 5.82 9.05 -10.37
C PRO A 160 6.85 10.07 -9.86
N ASP A 161 7.59 9.67 -8.82
CA ASP A 161 8.72 10.39 -8.22
C ASP A 161 8.41 11.83 -7.77
N LYS A 162 7.14 12.12 -7.48
CA LYS A 162 6.68 13.40 -6.93
C LYS A 162 5.40 13.22 -6.12
N PRO A 163 5.12 14.09 -5.13
CA PRO A 163 3.83 14.10 -4.48
C PRO A 163 2.72 14.59 -5.43
N ALA A 164 1.53 14.05 -5.26
CA ALA A 164 0.28 14.55 -5.81
C ALA A 164 -0.33 15.60 -4.87
N ASN A 165 -1.26 16.41 -5.39
CA ASN A 165 -2.07 17.32 -4.59
C ASN A 165 -3.47 16.70 -4.36
N PRO A 166 -4.03 16.78 -3.14
CA PRO A 166 -3.47 17.39 -1.91
C PRO A 166 -2.33 16.56 -1.29
N GLU A 167 -1.56 17.17 -0.38
CA GLU A 167 -0.47 16.49 0.33
C GLU A 167 -0.96 15.23 1.08
N SER A 168 -2.16 15.27 1.66
CA SER A 168 -2.83 14.10 2.24
C SER A 168 -4.27 14.05 1.76
N LEU A 169 -4.65 12.91 1.18
CA LEU A 169 -6.01 12.66 0.74
C LEU A 169 -6.97 12.60 1.92
N PHE A 170 -6.61 11.89 3.00
CA PHE A 170 -7.44 11.76 4.20
C PHE A 170 -7.66 13.11 4.87
N ILE A 171 -6.58 13.89 5.08
CA ILE A 171 -6.67 15.17 5.75
C ILE A 171 -7.51 16.14 4.93
N GLN A 172 -7.29 16.23 3.61
CA GLN A 172 -8.11 17.10 2.75
C GLN A 172 -9.58 16.70 2.81
N GLN A 173 -9.86 15.40 2.69
CA GLN A 173 -11.21 14.85 2.81
C GLN A 173 -11.87 15.14 4.18
N LEU A 174 -11.11 15.18 5.26
CA LEU A 174 -11.61 15.57 6.58
C LEU A 174 -11.88 17.08 6.63
N ILE A 175 -10.94 17.89 6.15
CA ILE A 175 -11.06 19.36 6.05
C ILE A 175 -12.31 19.74 5.25
N ASP A 176 -12.55 19.11 4.10
CA ASP A 176 -13.70 19.38 3.24
C ASP A 176 -15.03 19.09 3.95
N ARG A 177 -15.05 18.13 4.89
CA ARG A 177 -16.26 17.73 5.61
C ARG A 177 -16.56 18.57 6.84
N ILE A 178 -15.54 18.87 7.64
CA ILE A 178 -15.75 19.47 8.97
C ILE A 178 -15.05 20.83 9.14
N GLY A 179 -14.39 21.32 8.09
CA GLY A 179 -13.61 22.54 8.11
C GLY A 179 -12.22 22.34 8.71
N LYS A 180 -11.26 23.17 8.27
CA LYS A 180 -9.85 23.04 8.64
C LYS A 180 -9.61 23.05 10.15
N ALA A 181 -10.24 23.98 10.87
CA ALA A 181 -10.04 24.10 12.32
C ALA A 181 -10.41 22.82 13.08
N LYS A 182 -11.59 22.23 12.79
CA LYS A 182 -12.03 21.00 13.46
C LYS A 182 -11.21 19.79 13.03
N ALA A 183 -10.87 19.70 11.74
CA ALA A 183 -10.03 18.62 11.22
C ALA A 183 -8.66 18.58 11.90
N MET A 184 -8.00 19.74 12.03
CA MET A 184 -6.69 19.81 12.69
C MET A 184 -6.78 19.47 14.18
N ALA A 185 -7.83 19.91 14.88
CA ALA A 185 -8.02 19.59 16.30
C ALA A 185 -8.20 18.07 16.59
N ILE A 186 -8.71 17.30 15.62
CA ILE A 186 -8.81 15.83 15.73
C ILE A 186 -7.45 15.16 15.48
N LEU A 187 -6.57 15.82 14.73
CA LEU A 187 -5.31 15.29 14.23
C LEU A 187 -4.08 15.82 14.98
N GLU A 188 -4.25 16.68 15.99
CA GLU A 188 -3.20 17.07 16.94
C GLU A 188 -2.85 15.92 17.87
#